data_AF-A0A919H047-F1
#
_entry.id   AF-A0A919H047-F1
#
_cell.length_a   1.000
_cell.length_b   1.000
_cell.length_c   1.000
_cell.angle_alpha   90.00
_cell.angle_beta   90.00
_cell.angle_gamma   90.00
#
_symmetry.space_group_name_H-M   'P 1'
#
loop_
_entity.id
_entity.type
_entity.pdbx_description
1 polymer ?
#
loop_
_entity_poly.entity_id
_entity_poly.type
_entity_poly.pdbx_seq_one_letter_code
_entity_poly.pdbx_strand_id
1 'polypeptide(L)' 'MESARSEALVEPVHARGAGSPTAALTMVFKLVESAQARRRAVTAPHLVALVRAGTRFEHGQLAERPAPAAA' A
#
# COMPACT_ATOMS: atom_id res chain seq x y z
N MET A 1 -9.27 26.17 -28.22
CA MET A 1 -8.12 25.33 -28.57
C MET A 1 -8.03 24.21 -27.57
N GLU A 2 -8.37 23.04 -28.06
CA GLU A 2 -8.22 21.70 -27.51
C GLU A 2 -7.09 21.55 -26.48
N SER A 3 -7.42 21.10 -25.29
CA SER A 3 -6.62 20.04 -24.68
C SER A 3 -7.58 19.17 -23.90
N ALA A 4 -8.23 18.28 -24.66
CA ALA A 4 -8.77 17.03 -24.16
C ALA A 4 -7.60 16.27 -23.51
N ARG A 5 -7.26 16.65 -22.27
CA ARG A 5 -6.49 15.78 -21.41
C ARG A 5 -7.42 14.63 -21.13
N SER A 6 -7.23 13.57 -21.90
CA SER A 6 -7.75 12.23 -21.68
C SER A 6 -7.54 11.84 -20.22
N GLU A 7 -8.47 12.25 -19.36
CA GLU A 7 -8.76 11.56 -18.13
C GLU A 7 -9.45 10.28 -18.57
N ALA A 8 -8.64 9.26 -18.87
CA ALA A 8 -9.10 7.89 -18.83
C ALA A 8 -9.48 7.62 -17.37
N LEU A 9 -10.66 8.09 -16.98
CA LEU A 9 -11.37 7.56 -15.84
C LEU A 9 -11.45 6.07 -16.13
N VAL A 10 -10.65 5.30 -15.40
CA VAL A 10 -10.74 3.86 -15.40
C VAL A 10 -12.15 3.58 -14.93
N GLU A 11 -13.07 3.33 -15.87
CA GLU A 11 -14.39 2.84 -15.55
C GLU A 11 -14.18 1.62 -14.66
N PRO A 12 -14.58 1.67 -13.37
CA PRO A 12 -14.25 0.61 -12.45
C PRO A 12 -14.88 -0.66 -12.98
N VAL A 13 -14.06 -1.69 -13.21
CA VAL A 13 -14.54 -2.98 -13.67
C VAL A 13 -15.53 -3.51 -12.63
N HIS A 14 -16.82 -3.39 -12.96
CA HIS A 14 -17.89 -3.86 -12.10
C HIS A 14 -17.84 -5.39 -12.17
N ALA A 15 -17.31 -6.01 -11.11
CA ALA A 15 -17.32 -7.45 -10.99
C ALA A 15 -18.78 -7.90 -10.85
N ARG A 16 -19.38 -8.34 -11.96
CA ARG A 16 -20.70 -8.98 -11.96
C ARG A 16 -20.57 -10.21 -11.07
N GLY A 17 -21.19 -10.11 -9.89
CA GLY A 17 -20.78 -10.83 -8.67
C GLY A 17 -20.72 -12.34 -8.80
N ALA A 18 -19.91 -12.94 -7.93
CA ALA A 18 -19.84 -14.38 -7.76
C ALA A 18 -21.25 -14.90 -7.47
N GLY A 19 -21.76 -15.81 -8.33
CA GLY A 19 -23.16 -16.26 -8.33
C GLY A 19 -23.63 -17.01 -7.07
N SER A 20 -22.82 -17.03 -6.00
CA SER A 20 -23.18 -17.50 -4.66
C SER A 20 -22.26 -16.87 -3.59
N PRO A 21 -22.72 -16.80 -2.32
CA PRO A 21 -21.90 -16.31 -1.20
C PRO A 21 -20.58 -17.07 -1.02
N THR A 22 -20.62 -18.40 -1.19
CA THR A 22 -19.42 -19.25 -1.10
C THR A 22 -18.40 -18.90 -2.16
N ALA A 23 -18.84 -18.65 -3.40
CA ALA A 23 -17.96 -18.24 -4.48
C ALA A 23 -17.36 -16.85 -4.22
N ALA A 24 -18.13 -15.93 -3.64
CA ALA A 24 -17.64 -14.60 -3.25
C ALA A 24 -16.53 -14.69 -2.20
N LEU A 25 -16.76 -15.45 -1.12
CA LEU A 25 -15.78 -15.62 -0.04
C LEU A 25 -14.50 -16.30 -0.54
N THR A 26 -14.62 -17.31 -1.40
CA THR A 26 -13.47 -17.98 -2.00
C THR A 26 -12.64 -16.99 -2.83
N MET A 27 -13.29 -16.11 -3.60
CA MET A 27 -12.59 -15.10 -4.39
C MET A 27 -11.89 -14.06 -3.51
N VAL A 28 -12.56 -13.56 -2.47
CA VAL A 28 -11.95 -12.63 -1.49
C VAL A 28 -10.73 -13.28 -0.83
N PHE A 29 -10.84 -14.52 -0.37
CA PHE A 29 -9.74 -15.25 0.24
C PHE A 29 -8.54 -15.34 -0.72
N LYS A 30 -8.76 -15.76 -1.96
CA LYS A 30 -7.70 -15.87 -2.97
C LYS A 30 -7.07 -14.52 -3.31
N LEU A 31 -7.85 -13.45 -3.34
CA LEU A 31 -7.32 -12.09 -3.55
C LEU A 31 -6.44 -11.66 -2.39
N VAL A 32 -6.85 -11.92 -1.15
CA VAL A 32 -6.07 -11.64 0.05
C VAL A 32 -4.77 -12.46 0.04
N GLU A 33 -4.82 -13.76 -0.23
CA GLU A 33 -3.63 -14.62 -0.34
C GLU A 33 -2.67 -14.12 -1.44
N SER A 34 -3.20 -13.77 -2.61
CA SER A 34 -2.39 -13.24 -3.72
C SER A 34 -1.75 -11.89 -3.38
N ALA A 35 -2.49 -11.02 -2.68
CA ALA A 35 -1.97 -9.75 -2.19
C ALA A 35 -0.88 -9.97 -1.14
N GLN A 36 -1.06 -10.91 -0.22
CA GLN A 36 -0.05 -11.27 0.78
C GLN A 36 1.21 -11.84 0.13
N ALA A 37 1.10 -12.78 -0.81
CA ALA A 37 2.23 -13.36 -1.51
C ALA A 37 3.04 -12.33 -2.31
N ARG A 38 2.36 -11.35 -2.91
CA ARG A 38 3.00 -10.23 -3.61
C ARG A 38 3.62 -9.22 -2.65
N ARG A 39 3.02 -9.05 -1.47
CA ARG A 39 3.53 -8.11 -0.47
C ARG A 39 4.85 -8.63 0.08
N ARG A 40 5.92 -7.88 -0.17
CA ARG A 40 7.15 -8.05 0.61
C ARG A 40 6.83 -7.59 2.03
N ALA A 41 6.70 -8.54 2.95
CA ALA A 41 6.76 -8.20 4.37
C ALA A 41 8.01 -7.35 4.59
N VAL A 42 7.90 -6.27 5.37
CA VAL A 42 9.07 -5.49 5.77
C VAL A 42 9.86 -6.37 6.74
N THR A 43 10.68 -7.28 6.21
CA THR A 43 11.56 -8.18 6.98
C THR A 43 12.79 -7.41 7.43
N ALA A 44 12.57 -6.29 8.11
CA ALA A 44 13.61 -5.48 8.70
C ALA A 44 13.25 -5.22 10.16
N PRO A 45 13.46 -6.21 11.06
CA PRO A 45 13.17 -6.07 12.48
C PRO A 45 13.85 -4.83 13.09
N HIS A 46 15.03 -4.47 12.57
CA HIS A 46 15.75 -3.27 12.95
C HIS A 46 15.00 -1.98 12.56
N LEU A 47 14.41 -1.90 11.36
CA LEU A 47 13.56 -0.76 10.97
C LEU A 47 12.26 -0.73 11.79
N VAL A 48 11.67 -1.90 12.08
CA VAL A 48 10.46 -2.00 12.92
C VAL A 48 10.73 -1.50 14.34
N ALA A 49 11.91 -1.79 14.90
CA ALA A 49 12.32 -1.25 16.19
C ALA A 49 12.41 0.28 16.17
N LEU A 50 12.96 0.87 15.10
CA LEU A 50 13.05 2.32 14.92
C LEU A 50 11.65 2.97 14.80
N VAL A 51 10.75 2.40 14.00
CA VAL A 51 9.35 2.89 13.89
C VAL A 51 8.65 2.83 15.25
N ARG A 52 8.81 1.75 16.01
CA ARG A 52 8.26 1.61 17.36
C ARG A 52 8.84 2.63 18.35
N ALA A 53 10.10 3.01 18.17
CA ALA A 53 10.74 4.07 18.93
C ALA A 53 10.32 5.49 18.50
N GLY A 54 9.43 5.63 17.51
CA GLY A 54 8.88 6.91 17.06
C GLY A 54 9.78 7.66 16.08
N THR A 55 10.75 7.00 15.46
CA THR A 55 11.56 7.64 14.42
C THR A 55 10.74 7.89 13.16
N ARG A 56 10.91 9.06 12.54
CA ARG A 56 10.19 9.43 11.33
C ARG A 56 10.85 8.83 10.10
N PHE A 57 10.08 8.14 9.27
CA PHE A 57 10.50 7.65 7.96
C PHE A 57 9.76 8.44 6.88
N GLU A 58 10.51 8.93 5.91
CA GLU A 58 9.96 9.61 4.73
C GLU A 58 10.32 8.76 3.50
N HIS A 59 9.32 8.36 2.71
CA HIS A 59 9.51 7.48 1.54
C HIS A 59 10.28 6.16 1.80
N GLY A 60 10.26 5.65 3.04
CA GLY A 60 10.98 4.43 3.43
C GLY A 60 12.45 4.64 3.79
N GLN A 61 12.91 5.89 3.83
CA GLN A 61 14.22 6.26 4.35
C GLN A 61 14.06 6.90 5.74
N LEU A 62 15.01 6.65 6.63
CA LEU A 62 15.03 7.31 7.93
C LEU A 62 15.25 8.80 7.68
N ALA A 63 14.30 9.63 8.08
CA ALA A 63 14.47 11.07 8.00
C ALA A 63 15.52 11.47 9.05
N GLU A 64 16.68 11.96 8.62
CA GLU A 64 17.63 12.56 9.54
C GLU A 64 16.95 13.73 10.25
N ARG A 65 16.97 13.70 11.58
CA ARG A 65 16.58 14.87 12.37
C ARG A 65 17.59 15.98 12.03
N PRO A 66 17.16 17.21 11.67
CA PRO A 66 18.09 18.32 11.64
C PRO A 66 18.72 18.40 13.02
N ALA A 67 20.05 18.26 13.10
CA ALA A 67 20.78 18.43 14.34
C ALA A 67 20.31 19.74 14.99
N PRO A 68 20.01 19.78 16.30
CA PRO A 68 19.72 21.05 16.93
C PRO A 68 20.93 21.95 16.67
N ALA A 69 20.71 23.08 15.99
CA ALA A 69 21.73 24.09 15.81
C ALA A 69 22.33 24.36 17.19
N ALA A 70 23.60 24.00 17.37
CA ALA A 70 24.32 24.25 18.59
C ALA A 70 24.26 25.76 18.87
N ALA A 71 23.79 26.10 20.07
CA ALA A 71 23.82 27.46 20.61
C ALA A 71 25.25 27.84 21.00
#